data_AF-A0A6P1E9L6-F1
#
_entry.id   AF-A0A6P1E9L6-F1
#
_cell.length_a   1.000
_cell.length_b   1.000
_cell.length_c   1.000
_cell.angle_alpha   90.00
_cell.angle_beta   90.00
_cell.angle_gamma   90.00
#
_symmetry.space_group_name_H-M   'P 1'
#
loop_
_entity.id
_entity.type
_entity.pdbx_description
1 polymer ?
#
loop_
_entity_poly.entity_id
_entity_poly.type
_entity_poly.pdbx_seq_one_letter_code
_entity_poly.pdbx_strand_id
1 'polypeptide(L)'
;MNKKGLIGLVTLLSAVIGLACFGNIQRVSAQPLCWEEHYRHEYKVEVLKPIRINRVIYGKYTYQNKWVNGGRLHKGSIVRTWYAGIGGFDWHLTGGPNGRYDITSKYGYNVSWPSKHYFKILKVYHGYHWF
;
A
#
# COMPACT_ATOMS: atom_id res chain seq x y z
N MET A 1 -50.00 32.70 -42.28
CA MET A 1 -48.72 32.17 -41.76
C MET A 1 -48.73 32.30 -40.25
N ASN A 2 -48.95 31.19 -39.53
CA ASN A 2 -48.98 31.14 -38.06
C ASN A 2 -47.99 30.09 -37.56
N LYS A 3 -46.89 30.53 -36.95
CA LYS A 3 -45.96 29.67 -36.19
C LYS A 3 -46.51 29.55 -34.77
N LYS A 4 -47.04 28.38 -34.41
CA LYS A 4 -47.40 28.06 -33.03
C LYS A 4 -46.12 27.90 -32.21
N GLY A 5 -46.03 28.60 -31.08
CA GLY A 5 -45.13 28.25 -29.96
C GLY A 5 -45.53 26.89 -29.35
N LEU A 6 -45.04 26.43 -28.21
CA LEU A 6 -44.35 27.07 -27.09
C LEU A 6 -44.02 25.89 -26.13
N ILE A 7 -42.78 25.82 -25.63
CA ILE A 7 -42.35 25.37 -24.28
C ILE A 7 -42.83 24.00 -23.73
N GLY A 8 -41.85 23.18 -23.31
CA GLY A 8 -41.87 22.67 -21.93
C GLY A 8 -41.72 21.16 -21.70
N LEU A 9 -40.78 20.84 -20.81
CA LEU A 9 -40.68 19.63 -19.96
C LEU A 9 -40.26 18.31 -20.64
N VAL A 10 -39.06 17.77 -20.33
CA VAL A 10 -38.81 16.84 -19.19
C VAL A 10 -39.58 15.52 -19.47
N THR A 11 -38.96 14.39 -19.80
CA THR A 11 -38.12 13.56 -18.92
C THR A 11 -37.60 12.30 -19.64
N LEU A 12 -36.34 11.90 -19.33
CA LEU A 12 -35.89 10.53 -18.98
C LEU A 12 -35.98 9.36 -20.00
N LEU A 13 -34.81 8.80 -20.37
CA LEU A 13 -34.24 7.52 -19.88
C LEU A 13 -33.24 6.94 -20.91
N SER A 14 -31.92 7.02 -20.71
CA SER A 14 -31.07 6.17 -19.85
C SER A 14 -30.64 4.83 -20.47
N ALA A 15 -29.57 4.87 -21.27
CA ALA A 15 -28.60 3.78 -21.53
C ALA A 15 -27.70 4.33 -22.64
N VAL A 16 -26.47 4.77 -22.42
CA VAL A 16 -25.30 3.93 -22.14
C VAL A 16 -24.23 4.87 -21.55
N ILE A 17 -24.12 4.92 -20.22
CA ILE A 17 -22.90 5.40 -19.55
C ILE A 17 -22.53 4.31 -18.56
N GLY A 18 -22.10 3.19 -19.12
CA GLY A 18 -21.55 2.04 -18.39
C GLY A 18 -20.04 2.19 -18.26
N LEU A 19 -19.62 3.12 -17.39
CA LEU A 19 -18.49 2.96 -16.47
C LEU A 19 -17.34 2.04 -16.92
N ALA A 20 -16.56 2.43 -17.92
CA ALA A 20 -15.21 1.90 -18.14
C ALA A 20 -14.22 2.59 -17.19
N CYS A 21 -14.46 2.50 -15.87
CA CYS A 21 -13.53 2.95 -14.83
C CYS A 21 -12.89 1.74 -14.16
N PHE A 22 -12.20 0.89 -14.92
CA PHE A 22 -11.27 -0.07 -14.33
C PHE A 22 -10.06 -0.21 -15.24
N GLY A 23 -8.88 0.18 -14.72
CA GLY A 23 -7.63 -0.32 -15.26
C GLY A 23 -6.49 0.67 -15.47
N ASN A 24 -6.53 1.90 -14.96
CA ASN A 24 -5.28 2.63 -14.70
C ASN A 24 -4.88 2.40 -13.25
N ILE A 25 -4.27 1.24 -12.97
CA ILE A 25 -3.34 1.14 -11.85
C ILE A 25 -2.18 2.05 -12.25
N GLN A 26 -2.32 3.34 -11.98
CA GLN A 26 -1.18 4.23 -11.94
C GLN A 26 -0.26 3.61 -10.89
N ARG A 27 0.85 3.01 -11.36
CA ARG A 27 2.03 2.88 -10.52
C ARG A 27 2.41 4.31 -10.18
N VAL A 28 1.90 4.80 -9.06
CA VAL A 28 2.39 6.00 -8.43
C VAL A 28 3.84 5.68 -8.13
N SER A 29 4.74 6.15 -9.00
CA SER A 29 6.14 6.33 -8.66
C SER A 29 6.15 7.44 -7.62
N ALA A 30 5.80 7.08 -6.38
CA ALA A 30 5.96 7.96 -5.25
C ALA A 30 7.47 8.14 -5.09
N GLN A 31 7.97 9.34 -5.37
CA GLN A 31 9.26 9.68 -4.81
C GLN A 31 9.16 9.46 -3.29
N PRO A 32 10.17 8.82 -2.66
CA PRO A 32 10.21 8.68 -1.21
C PRO A 32 9.80 9.99 -0.57
N LEU A 33 8.86 9.96 0.38
CA LEU A 33 8.66 11.17 1.17
C LEU A 33 9.99 11.43 1.89
N CYS A 34 10.45 12.68 1.93
CA CYS A 34 11.79 13.04 2.44
C CYS A 34 12.11 12.47 3.83
N TRP A 35 11.09 12.17 4.64
CA TRP A 35 11.26 11.51 5.93
C TRP A 35 11.64 10.04 5.79
N GLU A 36 11.16 9.30 4.80
CA GLU A 36 11.37 7.85 4.62
C GLU A 36 12.83 7.48 4.38
N GLU A 37 13.57 8.31 3.64
CA GLU A 37 15.00 8.09 3.37
C GLU A 37 15.85 8.09 4.65
N HIS A 38 15.38 8.75 5.72
CA HIS A 38 16.03 8.73 7.03
C HIS A 38 15.86 7.39 7.76
N TYR A 39 15.05 6.46 7.22
CA TYR A 39 14.70 5.20 7.85
C TYR A 39 15.34 3.96 7.20
N ARG A 40 16.59 4.06 6.72
CA ARG A 40 17.37 2.91 6.21
C ARG A 40 17.87 1.97 7.31
N HIS A 41 17.02 1.68 8.29
CA HIS A 41 17.24 0.68 9.32
C HIS A 41 16.00 -0.20 9.46
N GLU A 42 16.15 -1.28 10.20
CA GLU A 42 14.99 -2.04 10.66
C GLU A 42 14.49 -1.46 11.99
N TYR A 43 13.17 -1.38 12.13
CA TYR A 43 12.49 -0.84 13.30
C TYR A 43 11.52 -1.85 13.87
N LYS A 44 11.50 -1.99 15.19
CA LYS A 44 10.34 -2.52 15.90
C LYS A 44 9.38 -1.36 16.12
N VAL A 45 8.16 -1.47 15.64
CA VAL A 45 7.16 -0.42 15.71
C VAL A 45 5.85 -0.91 16.33
N GLU A 46 5.19 -0.03 17.06
CA GLU A 46 3.79 -0.18 17.47
C GLU A 46 2.90 0.53 16.44
N VAL A 47 1.84 -0.13 16.00
CA VAL A 47 0.87 0.44 15.06
C VAL A 47 -0.10 1.35 15.79
N LEU A 48 -0.12 2.64 15.44
CA LEU A 48 -1.00 3.64 16.05
C LEU A 48 -2.36 3.72 15.34
N LYS A 49 -2.40 3.40 14.04
CA LYS A 49 -3.60 3.44 13.21
C LYS A 49 -3.71 2.17 12.36
N PRO A 50 -4.89 1.54 12.26
CA PRO A 50 -5.06 0.34 11.44
C PRO A 50 -4.68 0.59 9.98
N ILE A 51 -3.98 -0.36 9.37
CA ILE A 51 -3.47 -0.19 8.00
C ILE A 51 -3.46 -1.50 7.23
N ARG A 52 -3.77 -1.44 5.93
CA ARG A 52 -3.73 -2.61 5.05
C ARG A 52 -2.28 -3.04 4.81
N ILE A 53 -2.12 -4.35 4.66
CA ILE A 53 -0.85 -4.96 4.27
C ILE A 53 -1.04 -5.78 3.00
N ASN A 54 0.00 -5.82 2.19
CA ASN A 54 0.04 -6.64 0.99
C ASN A 54 0.92 -7.85 1.26
N ARG A 55 0.50 -9.04 0.81
CA ARG A 55 1.41 -10.18 0.67
C ARG A 55 2.01 -10.11 -0.73
N VAL A 56 3.33 -10.15 -0.81
CA VAL A 56 4.06 -10.19 -2.07
C VAL A 56 4.47 -11.61 -2.33
N ILE A 57 3.89 -12.24 -3.35
CA ILE A 57 4.25 -13.58 -3.81
C ILE A 57 5.41 -13.42 -4.79
N TYR A 58 6.52 -14.10 -4.51
CA TYR A 58 7.74 -13.97 -5.30
C TYR A 58 7.68 -14.82 -6.57
N GLY A 59 7.96 -14.19 -7.70
CA GLY A 59 8.20 -14.88 -8.96
C GLY A 59 9.67 -15.31 -9.10
N LYS A 60 10.03 -15.91 -10.23
CA LYS A 60 11.44 -16.22 -10.54
C LYS A 60 12.28 -14.94 -10.64
N TYR A 61 11.66 -13.86 -11.11
CA TYR A 61 12.26 -12.53 -11.21
C TYR A 61 11.35 -11.50 -10.54
N THR A 62 11.92 -10.38 -10.08
CA THR A 62 11.22 -9.33 -9.31
C THR A 62 10.00 -8.75 -10.05
N TYR A 63 10.09 -8.57 -11.37
CA TYR A 63 8.98 -8.06 -12.20
C TYR A 63 7.78 -9.02 -12.28
N GLN A 64 7.95 -10.28 -11.91
CA GLN A 64 6.90 -11.30 -11.87
C GLN A 64 6.22 -11.41 -10.50
N ASN A 65 6.66 -10.62 -9.52
CA ASN A 65 6.05 -10.60 -8.20
C ASN A 65 4.56 -10.23 -8.30
N LYS A 66 3.74 -10.82 -7.43
CA LYS A 66 2.30 -10.54 -7.35
C LYS A 66 1.97 -9.97 -5.98
N TRP A 67 1.27 -8.84 -5.97
CA TRP A 67 0.75 -8.22 -4.76
C TRP A 67 -0.69 -8.68 -4.56
N VAL A 68 -0.95 -9.37 -3.47
CA VAL A 68 -2.29 -9.80 -3.06
C VAL A 68 -2.61 -9.23 -1.68
N ASN A 69 -3.89 -9.24 -1.33
CA ASN A 69 -4.32 -8.81 0.01
C ASN A 69 -3.61 -9.66 1.09
N GLY A 70 -2.81 -9.01 1.93
CA GLY A 70 -2.12 -9.64 3.05
C GLY A 70 -2.88 -9.53 4.38
N GLY A 71 -4.00 -8.80 4.39
CA GLY A 71 -4.78 -8.50 5.59
C GLY A 71 -4.59 -7.07 6.09
N ARG A 72 -4.62 -6.91 7.41
CA ARG A 72 -4.56 -5.60 8.08
C ARG A 72 -3.76 -5.69 9.37
N LEU A 73 -2.92 -4.69 9.62
CA LEU A 73 -2.38 -4.45 10.96
C LEU A 73 -3.41 -3.68 11.78
N HIS A 74 -3.65 -4.15 12.99
CA HIS A 74 -4.56 -3.50 13.92
C HIS A 74 -3.79 -2.54 14.83
N LYS A 75 -4.49 -1.51 15.35
CA LYS A 75 -3.91 -0.62 16.36
C LYS A 75 -3.37 -1.43 17.55
N GLY A 76 -2.20 -1.06 18.05
CA GLY A 76 -1.48 -1.75 19.13
C GLY A 76 -0.68 -2.98 18.67
N SER A 77 -0.78 -3.38 17.39
CA SER A 77 0.07 -4.46 16.87
C SER A 77 1.54 -4.04 16.94
N ILE A 78 2.41 -4.96 17.33
CA ILE A 78 3.86 -4.73 17.34
C ILE A 78 4.46 -5.54 16.20
N VAL A 79 5.12 -4.87 15.27
CA VAL A 79 5.75 -5.51 14.09
C VAL A 79 7.18 -5.01 13.90
N ARG A 80 7.97 -5.76 13.16
CA ARG A 80 9.26 -5.30 12.64
C ARG A 80 9.08 -4.85 11.19
N THR A 81 9.69 -3.74 10.83
CA THR A 81 9.60 -3.18 9.49
C THR A 81 10.90 -2.52 9.05
N TRP A 82 11.20 -2.58 7.76
CA TRP A 82 12.40 -2.01 7.17
C TRP A 82 12.04 -1.26 5.88
N TYR A 83 12.60 -0.04 5.72
CA TYR A 83 12.46 0.75 4.50
C TYR A 83 13.48 0.28 3.44
N ALA A 84 13.00 -0.34 2.36
CA ALA A 84 13.85 -0.87 1.30
C ALA A 84 14.14 0.15 0.19
N GLY A 85 13.23 1.09 -0.06
CA GLY A 85 13.41 2.25 -0.95
C GLY A 85 13.70 1.96 -2.44
N ILE A 86 13.80 0.69 -2.86
CA ILE A 86 14.16 0.29 -4.23
C ILE A 86 13.18 -0.77 -4.75
N GLY A 87 12.69 -0.59 -5.99
CA GLY A 87 11.92 -1.63 -6.71
C GLY A 87 10.41 -1.67 -6.45
N GLY A 88 9.81 -0.60 -5.91
CA GLY A 88 8.37 -0.54 -5.61
C GLY A 88 7.99 -1.14 -4.25
N PHE A 89 8.96 -1.24 -3.34
CA PHE A 89 8.80 -1.66 -1.96
C PHE A 89 9.13 -0.49 -1.04
N ASP A 90 8.12 0.14 -0.45
CA ASP A 90 8.37 1.23 0.52
C ASP A 90 8.81 0.60 1.85
N TRP A 91 7.96 -0.21 2.48
CA TRP A 91 8.31 -0.87 3.74
C TRP A 91 7.97 -2.36 3.76
N HIS A 92 8.97 -3.18 4.07
CA HIS A 92 8.80 -4.61 4.32
C HIS A 92 8.38 -4.81 5.77
N LEU A 93 7.51 -5.79 6.01
CA LEU A 93 7.38 -6.39 7.33
C LEU A 93 8.37 -7.57 7.40
N THR A 94 9.12 -7.60 8.49
CA THR A 94 10.23 -8.53 8.71
C THR A 94 10.02 -9.37 9.97
N GLY A 95 8.87 -9.22 10.63
CA GLY A 95 8.45 -10.06 11.73
C GLY A 95 7.36 -9.45 12.60
N GLY A 96 6.86 -10.25 13.54
CA GLY A 96 5.70 -9.95 14.36
C GLY A 96 5.47 -11.03 15.42
N PRO A 97 4.40 -10.95 16.22
CA PRO A 97 4.15 -11.89 17.29
C PRO A 97 4.04 -13.32 16.73
N ASN A 98 4.74 -14.27 17.36
CA ASN A 98 4.77 -15.68 16.97
C ASN A 98 5.19 -15.92 15.50
N GLY A 99 6.16 -15.15 14.99
CA GLY A 99 6.69 -15.32 13.63
C GLY A 99 5.76 -14.84 12.52
N ARG A 100 4.70 -14.10 12.83
CA ARG A 100 3.87 -13.47 11.80
C ARG A 100 4.70 -12.47 10.99
N TYR A 101 4.50 -12.49 9.68
CA TYR A 101 5.16 -11.61 8.71
C TYR A 101 6.65 -11.88 8.46
N ASP A 102 7.19 -12.99 8.95
CA ASP A 102 8.52 -13.44 8.59
C ASP A 102 8.61 -13.68 7.08
N ILE A 103 9.70 -13.20 6.47
CA ILE A 103 9.95 -13.33 5.04
C ILE A 103 10.37 -14.78 4.74
N THR A 104 9.88 -15.31 3.63
CA THR A 104 10.24 -16.66 3.15
C THR A 104 10.81 -16.56 1.73
N SER A 105 11.32 -17.67 1.20
CA SER A 105 11.72 -17.75 -0.21
C SER A 105 10.55 -17.63 -1.20
N LYS A 106 9.30 -17.77 -0.74
CA LYS A 106 8.10 -17.78 -1.61
C LYS A 106 7.29 -16.50 -1.53
N TYR A 107 7.32 -15.82 -0.40
CA TYR A 107 6.58 -14.58 -0.20
C TYR A 107 7.14 -13.75 0.96
N GLY A 108 6.78 -12.48 0.95
CA GLY A 108 6.94 -11.54 2.06
C GLY A 108 5.71 -10.66 2.24
N TYR A 109 5.81 -9.67 3.11
CA TYR A 109 4.73 -8.72 3.37
C TYR A 109 5.22 -7.29 3.28
N ASN A 110 4.38 -6.43 2.73
CA ASN A 110 4.63 -5.00 2.65
C ASN A 110 3.55 -4.22 3.38
N VAL A 111 3.95 -3.07 3.90
CA VAL A 111 3.07 -2.03 4.40
C VAL A 111 3.52 -0.71 3.77
N SER A 112 2.59 0.16 3.38
CA SER A 112 2.92 1.50 2.90
C SER A 112 2.46 2.49 3.95
N TRP A 113 3.36 2.87 4.87
CA TRP A 113 3.03 3.82 5.93
C TRP A 113 2.76 5.21 5.36
N PRO A 114 1.55 5.79 5.48
CA PRO A 114 1.26 7.09 4.88
C PRO A 114 2.01 8.25 5.55
N SER A 115 2.40 8.07 6.81
CA SER A 115 3.23 9.02 7.58
C SER A 115 3.72 8.37 8.87
N LYS A 116 4.69 9.03 9.54
CA LYS A 116 5.16 8.69 10.89
C LYS A 116 4.07 8.65 11.97
N HIS A 117 2.86 9.17 11.71
CA HIS A 117 1.75 9.14 12.67
C HIS A 117 0.97 7.82 12.68
N TYR A 118 1.33 6.87 11.81
CA TYR A 118 0.73 5.53 11.79
C TYR A 118 1.46 4.54 12.69
N PHE A 119 2.65 4.87 13.16
CA PHE A 119 3.44 3.99 13.99
C PHE A 119 4.29 4.75 15.00
N LYS A 120 4.67 4.08 16.09
CA LYS A 120 5.65 4.56 17.06
C LYS A 120 6.84 3.62 17.05
N ILE A 121 8.04 4.16 16.91
CA ILE A 121 9.25 3.35 17.00
C ILE A 121 9.48 2.96 18.47
N LEU A 122 9.61 1.65 18.69
CA LEU A 122 9.92 1.07 20.00
C LEU A 122 11.40 0.71 20.11
N LYS A 123 12.01 0.28 19.00
CA LYS A 123 13.43 -0.07 18.93
C LYS A 123 13.95 0.11 17.51
N VAL A 124 15.17 0.61 17.39
CA VAL A 124 15.94 0.63 16.13
C VAL A 124 16.96 -0.51 16.18
N TYR A 125 17.09 -1.25 15.08
CA TYR A 125 18.16 -2.23 14.90
C TYR A 125 19.22 -1.64 13.99
N HIS A 126 20.39 -1.35 14.56
CA HIS A 126 21.52 -0.84 13.81
C HIS A 126 22.34 -2.03 13.27
N GLY A 127 22.61 -2.01 11.96
CA GLY A 127 23.45 -3.00 11.30
C GLY A 127 23.85 -2.50 9.91
N TYR A 128 25.04 -2.90 9.46
CA TYR A 128 25.63 -2.48 8.18
C TYR A 128 25.38 -3.47 7.02
N HIS A 129 24.74 -4.60 7.31
CA HIS A 129 24.50 -5.67 6.34
C HIS A 129 23.11 -6.24 6.56
N TRP A 130 22.13 -5.61 5.90
CA TRP A 130 20.82 -6.22 5.73
C TRP A 130 20.72 -6.51 4.24
N PHE A 131 21.13 -7.75 3.92
CA PHE A 131 21.23 -8.42 2.61
C PHE A 131 22.38 -7.97 1.70
#